data_AF-A0A453QIE7-F1
#
_entry.id   AF-A0A453QIE7-F1
#
_cell.length_a   1.000
_cell.length_b   1.000
_cell.length_c   1.000
_cell.angle_alpha   90.00
_cell.angle_beta   90.00
_cell.angle_gamma   90.00
#
_symmetry.space_group_name_H-M   'P 1'
#
loop_
_entity.id
_entity.type
_entity.pdbx_description
1 polymer ?
#
loop_
_entity_poly.entity_id
_entity_poly.type
_entity_poly.pdbx_seq_one_letter_code
_entity_poly.pdbx_strand_id
1 'polypeptide(L)' 'QSDDGGLIGDDGMASGRYPKGENGLYRAGLAGRGIYGSGTDGEFIAEDISRLLRQDSGDDDGDGV' A
#
# COMPACT_ATOMS: atom_id res chain seq x y z
N GLN A 1 -4.76 20.36 -3.88
CA GLN A 1 -4.62 18.88 -3.89
C GLN A 1 -4.20 18.51 -2.49
N SER A 2 -4.88 17.55 -1.87
CA SER A 2 -4.52 17.05 -0.55
C SER A 2 -3.34 16.07 -0.71
N ASP A 3 -2.31 16.22 0.12
CA ASP A 3 -1.04 15.47 -0.02
C ASP A 3 -1.15 13.99 0.42
N ASP A 4 -2.31 13.58 0.92
CA ASP A 4 -2.64 12.23 1.40
C ASP A 4 -2.90 11.22 0.25
N GLY A 5 -2.73 11.64 -1.01
CA GLY A 5 -2.78 10.74 -2.17
C GLY A 5 -4.13 10.03 -2.35
N GLY A 6 -5.23 10.70 -1.97
CA GLY A 6 -6.59 10.17 -2.07
C GLY A 6 -6.90 9.06 -1.05
N LEU A 7 -6.14 9.00 0.05
CA LEU A 7 -6.32 8.03 1.12
C LEU A 7 -7.32 8.48 2.19
N ILE A 8 -7.61 9.77 2.31
CA ILE A 8 -8.61 10.34 3.22
C ILE A 8 -9.73 10.98 2.40
N GLY A 9 -10.98 10.57 2.69
CA GLY A 9 -12.18 11.15 2.13
C GLY A 9 -12.58 12.46 2.80
N ASP A 10 -13.53 13.17 2.21
CA ASP A 10 -14.04 14.46 2.71
C ASP A 10 -14.71 14.36 4.10
N ASP A 11 -15.06 13.15 4.54
CA ASP A 11 -15.58 12.85 5.87
C ASP A 11 -14.49 12.63 6.93
N GLY A 12 -13.22 12.77 6.54
CA GLY A 12 -12.05 12.54 7.41
C GLY A 12 -11.74 11.06 7.66
N MET A 13 -12.47 10.14 7.00
CA MET A 13 -12.23 8.71 7.08
C MET A 13 -11.40 8.25 5.88
N ALA A 14 -10.80 7.07 5.99
CA ALA A 14 -9.96 6.60 4.91
C ALA A 14 -10.80 6.19 3.67
N SER A 15 -10.42 6.70 2.50
CA SER A 15 -11.12 6.51 1.22
C SER A 15 -10.60 5.30 0.43
N GLY A 16 -11.52 4.61 -0.25
CA GLY A 16 -11.21 3.45 -1.09
C GLY A 16 -11.20 2.09 -0.35
N ARG A 17 -10.82 1.02 -1.04
CA ARG A 17 -10.61 -0.33 -0.48
C ARG A 17 -9.21 -0.87 -0.74
N TYR A 18 -8.42 -0.17 -1.56
CA TYR A 18 -7.09 -0.61 -1.93
C TYR A 18 -6.06 -0.04 -0.93
N PRO A 19 -5.11 -0.84 -0.45
CA PRO A 19 -4.15 -0.42 0.58
C PRO A 19 -3.08 0.56 0.05
N LYS A 20 -2.96 0.77 -1.26
CA LYS A 20 -2.01 1.71 -1.87
C LYS A 20 -2.74 2.90 -2.48
N GLY A 21 -2.34 4.10 -2.11
CA GLY A 21 -2.80 5.37 -2.67
C GLY A 21 -1.79 5.97 -3.64
N GLU A 22 -1.94 7.26 -3.91
CA GLU A 22 -0.98 8.00 -4.72
C GLU A 22 0.29 8.36 -3.92
N ASN A 23 1.34 8.81 -4.61
CA ASN A 23 2.59 9.29 -4.02
C ASN A 23 3.35 8.29 -3.13
N GLY A 24 3.09 6.98 -3.30
CA GLY A 24 3.74 5.94 -2.50
C GLY A 24 3.23 5.82 -1.07
N LEU A 25 2.06 6.40 -0.78
CA LEU A 25 1.40 6.27 0.52
C LEU A 25 0.55 5.01 0.59
N TYR A 26 0.44 4.44 1.79
CA TYR A 26 -0.35 3.24 2.05
C TYR A 26 -1.31 3.41 3.23
N ARG A 27 -2.37 2.61 3.20
CA ARG A 27 -3.44 2.50 4.20
C ARG A 27 -3.44 1.08 4.76
N ALA A 28 -3.43 0.96 6.08
CA ALA A 28 -3.50 -0.34 6.76
C ALA A 28 -4.46 -0.31 7.95
N GLY A 29 -4.90 -1.51 8.36
CA GLY A 29 -5.62 -1.69 9.61
C GLY A 29 -7.03 -1.12 9.62
N LEU A 30 -7.39 -0.38 10.68
CA LEU A 30 -8.74 0.19 10.83
C LEU A 30 -9.10 1.11 9.67
N ALA A 31 -8.09 1.82 9.17
CA ALA A 31 -8.22 2.54 7.93
C ALA A 31 -8.59 1.52 6.85
N GLY A 32 -7.77 0.55 6.46
CA GLY A 32 -8.01 -0.35 5.31
C GLY A 32 -9.24 -1.25 5.44
N ARG A 33 -9.02 -2.47 5.92
CA ARG A 33 -10.04 -3.53 6.01
C ARG A 33 -10.59 -3.76 7.43
N GLY A 34 -10.21 -2.94 8.40
CA GLY A 34 -10.53 -3.17 9.81
C GLY A 34 -9.54 -4.11 10.50
N ILE A 35 -9.76 -4.38 11.79
CA ILE A 35 -8.85 -5.18 12.63
C ILE A 35 -8.52 -6.53 11.99
N TYR A 36 -9.52 -7.24 11.47
CA TYR A 36 -9.36 -8.54 10.83
C TYR A 36 -8.48 -8.51 9.57
N GLY A 37 -8.57 -7.43 8.79
CA GLY A 37 -7.82 -7.31 7.54
C GLY A 37 -6.48 -6.58 7.66
N SER A 38 -6.11 -6.14 8.87
CA SER A 38 -4.83 -5.45 9.13
C SER A 38 -3.62 -6.29 8.71
N GLY A 39 -3.68 -7.61 8.93
CA GLY A 39 -2.61 -8.54 8.54
C GLY A 39 -2.46 -8.60 7.02
N THR A 40 -3.56 -8.73 6.28
CA THR A 40 -3.55 -8.75 4.82
C THR A 40 -3.07 -7.43 4.22
N ASP A 41 -3.47 -6.29 4.81
CA ASP A 41 -2.98 -4.98 4.38
C ASP A 41 -1.46 -4.87 4.63
N GLY A 42 -0.98 -5.34 5.79
CA GLY A 42 0.45 -5.34 6.14
C GLY A 42 1.31 -6.21 5.22
N GLU A 43 0.85 -7.44 4.92
CA GLU A 43 1.52 -8.35 4.00
C GLU A 43 1.64 -7.74 2.60
N PHE A 44 0.54 -7.18 2.08
CA PHE A 44 0.53 -6.51 0.78
C PHE A 44 1.52 -5.33 0.73
N ILE A 45 1.53 -4.47 1.75
CA ILE A 45 2.41 -3.30 1.80
C ILE A 45 3.88 -3.72 1.84
N ALA A 46 4.21 -4.74 2.65
CA ALA A 46 5.56 -5.26 2.74
C ALA A 46 6.04 -5.83 1.40
N GLU A 47 5.20 -6.60 0.72
CA GLU A 47 5.49 -7.17 -0.60
C GLU A 47 5.71 -6.08 -1.67
N ASP A 48 4.84 -5.07 -1.70
CA ASP A 48 4.91 -3.98 -2.68
C ASP A 48 6.16 -3.11 -2.47
N ILE A 49 6.50 -2.77 -1.22
CA ILE A 49 7.75 -2.06 -0.90
C ILE A 49 8.98 -2.90 -1.28
N SER A 50 8.97 -4.20 -0.97
CA SER A 50 10.07 -5.09 -1.31
C SER A 50 10.30 -5.15 -2.83
N ARG A 51 9.23 -5.24 -3.63
CA ARG A 51 9.31 -5.19 -5.10
C ARG A 51 9.87 -3.87 -5.59
N LEU A 52 9.40 -2.75 -5.06
CA LEU A 52 9.89 -1.42 -5.45
C LEU A 52 11.39 -1.27 -5.18
N LEU A 53 11.85 -1.73 -4.01
CA LEU A 53 13.27 -1.68 -3.65
C LEU A 53 14.12 -2.56 -4.57
N ARG A 54 13.65 -3.76 -4.94
CA ARG A 54 14.37 -4.64 -5.87
C ARG A 54 14.45 -4.06 -7.28
N GLN A 55 13.36 -3.44 -7.75
CA GLN A 55 13.33 -2.75 -9.04
C GLN A 55 14.28 -1.54 -9.07
N ASP A 56 14.37 -0.79 -7.97
CA ASP A 56 15.28 0.36 -7.85
C ASP A 56 16.76 -0.07 -7.73
N SER A 57 17.00 -1.27 -7.17
CA SER A 57 18.35 -1.82 -6.99
C SER A 57 18.93 -2.44 -8.27
N GLY A 58 18.13 -2.66 -9.31
CA GLY A 58 18.57 -3.34 -10.54
C GLY A 58 18.80 -4.84 -10.38
N ASP A 59 18.41 -5.43 -9.25
CA ASP A 59 18.49 -6.87 -9.00
C ASP A 59 17.25 -7.55 -9.61
N ASP A 60 17.28 -7.70 -10.94
CA ASP A 60 16.41 -8.61 -11.68
C ASP A 60 16.84 -10.05 -11.36
N ASP A 61 16.37 -10.58 -10.22
CA ASP A 61 16.41 -12.03 -10.01
C ASP A 61 15.37 -12.65 -10.95
N GLY A 62 15.77 -12.87 -12.21
CA GLY A 62 15.01 -13.69 -13.13
C GLY A 62 14.85 -15.10 -12.57
N ASP A 63 13.67 -15.42 -12.02
CA ASP A 63 13.21 -16.80 -11.88
C ASP A 63 12.49 -17.21 -13.18
N GLY A 64 13.29 -17.49 -14.20
CA GLY A 64 12.81 -18.25 -15.35
C GLY A 64 12.37 -19.65 -14.89
N VAL A 65 11.06 -19.90 -14.88
CA VAL A 65 10.46 -21.24 -14.96
C VAL A 65 9.87 -21.48 -16.34
#